data_AF-A0A959XTN6-F1
#
_entry.id   AF-A0A959XTN6-F1
#
_cell.length_a   1.000
_cell.length_b   1.000
_cell.length_c   1.000
_cell.angle_alpha   90.00
_cell.angle_beta   90.00
_cell.angle_gamma   90.00
#
_symmetry.space_group_name_H-M   'P 1'
#
loop_
_entity.id
_entity.type
_entity.pdbx_description
1 polymer ?
#
loop_
_entity_poly.entity_id
_entity_poly.type
_entity_poly.pdbx_seq_one_letter_code
_entity_poly.pdbx_strand_id
1 'polypeptide(L)'
;MKQVMVMFFMFPTLLAAQDAARFARAMERGPTAVDHWMKHALMTHKRGGQVDNGSTTYTVHYHTYDTLVTFLRQQPGVLGAGWDKCIVKLASWPGHSSLGVRFVSNGIAYERCYYLQEGRPGTIELFGWRAHVRKSRELLKFLGARECPGFVEEQRRYCEE
;
A
#
# COMPACT_ATOMS: atom_id res chain seq x y z
N MET A 1 44.76 -3.03 7.87
CA MET A 1 43.39 -2.67 8.31
C MET A 1 42.59 -2.02 7.16
N LYS A 2 42.15 -2.80 6.16
CA LYS A 2 41.40 -2.26 4.99
C LYS A 2 40.21 -3.14 4.53
N GLN A 3 39.86 -4.20 5.26
CA GLN A 3 38.83 -5.18 4.85
C GLN A 3 37.49 -5.06 5.60
N VAL A 4 37.37 -4.22 6.63
CA VAL A 4 36.15 -4.14 7.45
C VAL A 4 35.08 -3.19 6.85
N MET A 5 35.43 -2.37 5.86
CA MET A 5 34.54 -1.30 5.36
C MET A 5 33.56 -1.74 4.26
N VAL A 6 33.69 -2.96 3.71
CA VAL A 6 32.81 -3.45 2.61
C VAL A 6 31.55 -4.15 3.13
N MET A 7 31.53 -4.61 4.39
CA MET A 7 30.42 -5.41 4.92
C MET A 7 29.17 -4.60 5.27
N PHE A 8 29.27 -3.28 5.43
CA PHE A 8 28.14 -2.43 5.81
C PHE A 8 27.25 -2.01 4.62
N PHE A 9 27.73 -2.12 3.38
CA PHE A 9 26.97 -1.72 2.19
C PHE A 9 26.01 -2.80 1.65
N MET A 10 26.03 -4.02 2.19
CA MET A 10 25.15 -5.12 1.73
C MET A 10 23.91 -5.35 2.61
N PHE A 11 23.76 -4.65 3.73
CA PHE A 11 22.59 -4.84 4.60
C PHE A 11 21.22 -4.45 4.00
N PRO A 12 21.07 -3.39 3.17
CA PRO A 12 19.75 -3.01 2.69
C PRO A 12 19.21 -3.95 1.60
N THR A 13 20.07 -4.67 0.87
CA THR A 13 19.63 -5.59 -0.20
C THR A 13 19.02 -6.88 0.35
N LEU A 14 19.41 -7.30 1.56
CA LEU A 14 18.91 -8.52 2.19
C LEU A 14 17.43 -8.43 2.59
N LEU A 15 16.96 -7.26 3.03
CA LEU A 15 15.56 -7.06 3.42
C LEU A 15 14.64 -7.08 2.19
N ALA A 16 15.03 -6.39 1.11
CA ALA A 16 14.28 -6.40 -0.15
C ALA A 16 14.19 -7.82 -0.75
N ALA A 17 15.27 -8.60 -0.67
CA ALA A 17 15.28 -9.98 -1.13
C ALA A 17 14.31 -10.89 -0.34
N GLN A 18 14.16 -10.66 0.97
CA GLN A 18 13.26 -11.45 1.80
C GLN A 18 11.79 -11.22 1.44
N ASP A 19 11.39 -9.97 1.18
CA ASP A 19 10.01 -9.66 0.80
C ASP A 19 9.66 -10.17 -0.59
N ALA A 20 10.57 -10.03 -1.57
CA ALA A 20 10.40 -10.59 -2.91
C ALA A 20 10.19 -12.13 -2.88
N ALA A 21 10.98 -12.85 -2.07
CA ALA A 21 10.82 -14.29 -1.90
C ALA A 21 9.53 -14.69 -1.16
N ARG A 22 9.02 -13.85 -0.26
CA ARG A 22 7.71 -14.06 0.38
C ARG A 22 6.57 -13.81 -0.62
N PHE A 23 6.70 -12.78 -1.45
CA PHE A 23 5.72 -12.47 -2.49
C PHE A 23 5.63 -13.57 -3.55
N ALA A 24 6.78 -14.05 -4.06
CA ALA A 24 6.83 -15.15 -5.02
C ALA A 24 6.10 -16.40 -4.50
N ARG A 25 6.38 -16.80 -3.25
CA ARG A 25 5.68 -17.92 -2.59
C ARG A 25 4.18 -17.67 -2.40
N ALA A 26 3.77 -16.42 -2.19
CA ALA A 26 2.35 -16.09 -2.11
C ALA A 26 1.68 -16.23 -3.49
N MET A 27 2.34 -15.79 -4.56
CA MET A 27 1.83 -15.96 -5.93
C MET A 27 1.65 -17.42 -6.30
N GLU A 28 2.59 -18.30 -5.99
CA GLU A 28 2.49 -19.75 -6.25
C GLU A 28 1.24 -20.37 -5.60
N ARG A 29 0.84 -19.85 -4.43
CA ARG A 29 -0.34 -20.30 -3.68
C ARG A 29 -1.65 -19.67 -4.15
N GLY A 30 -1.59 -18.68 -5.04
CA GLY A 30 -2.76 -18.03 -5.64
C GLY A 30 -3.16 -16.67 -5.03
N PRO A 31 -4.22 -16.05 -5.57
CA PRO A 31 -4.56 -14.64 -5.30
C PRO A 31 -4.90 -14.33 -3.84
N THR A 32 -5.56 -15.25 -3.13
CA THR A 32 -5.88 -15.07 -1.70
C THR A 32 -4.62 -14.98 -0.83
N ALA A 33 -3.59 -15.77 -1.15
CA ALA A 33 -2.32 -15.70 -0.44
C ALA A 33 -1.59 -14.37 -0.72
N VAL A 34 -1.69 -13.86 -1.96
CA VAL A 34 -1.21 -12.52 -2.33
C VAL A 34 -1.95 -11.44 -1.53
N ASP A 35 -3.26 -11.54 -1.35
CA ASP A 35 -4.02 -10.58 -0.54
C ASP A 35 -3.58 -10.56 0.93
N HIS A 36 -3.32 -11.74 1.51
CA HIS A 36 -2.77 -11.83 2.85
C HIS A 36 -1.39 -11.18 2.95
N TRP A 37 -0.49 -11.47 2.00
CA TRP A 37 0.82 -10.83 1.93
C TRP A 37 0.69 -9.31 1.78
N MET A 38 -0.20 -8.84 0.90
CA MET A 38 -0.44 -7.42 0.66
C MET A 38 -0.90 -6.71 1.92
N LYS A 39 -1.83 -7.30 2.66
CA LYS A 39 -2.28 -6.77 3.96
C LYS A 39 -1.09 -6.58 4.91
N HIS A 40 -0.15 -7.52 4.96
CA HIS A 40 1.06 -7.39 5.77
C HIS A 40 1.99 -6.28 5.25
N ALA A 41 2.26 -6.22 3.95
CA ALA A 41 3.09 -5.18 3.33
C ALA A 41 2.51 -3.78 3.60
N LEU A 42 1.21 -3.59 3.41
CA LEU A 42 0.51 -2.33 3.71
C LEU A 42 0.65 -1.92 5.18
N MET A 43 0.62 -2.89 6.10
CA MET A 43 0.77 -2.60 7.53
C MET A 43 2.18 -2.12 7.92
N THR A 44 3.19 -2.45 7.11
CA THR A 44 4.56 -1.95 7.24
C THR A 44 4.67 -0.50 6.74
N HIS A 45 3.99 -0.17 5.65
CA HIS A 45 4.04 1.16 5.02
C HIS A 45 2.87 2.09 5.41
N LYS A 46 2.04 1.73 6.37
CA LYS A 46 0.78 2.44 6.69
C LYS A 46 0.92 3.89 7.17
N ARG A 47 2.12 4.42 7.43
CA ARG A 47 2.29 5.75 8.03
C ARG A 47 2.26 6.84 6.95
N GLY A 48 1.44 7.85 7.16
CA GLY A 48 1.42 9.06 6.34
C GLY A 48 2.60 9.99 6.68
N GLY A 49 2.96 10.84 5.73
CA GLY A 49 3.91 11.93 5.94
C GLY A 49 3.24 13.11 6.65
N GLN A 50 4.02 13.87 7.42
CA GLN A 50 3.57 15.16 7.96
C GLN A 50 3.95 16.27 6.99
N VAL A 51 3.00 17.15 6.67
CA VAL A 51 3.23 18.38 5.91
C VAL A 51 2.94 19.54 6.83
N ASP A 52 3.88 20.47 6.90
CA ASP A 52 3.74 21.74 7.60
C ASP A 52 3.72 22.86 6.56
N ASN A 53 2.67 23.69 6.60
CA ASN A 53 2.54 24.86 5.72
C ASN A 53 2.85 26.19 6.43
N GLY A 54 3.46 26.13 7.62
CA GLY A 54 3.78 27.28 8.46
C GLY A 54 2.62 27.76 9.35
N SER A 55 1.40 27.28 9.12
CA SER A 55 0.21 27.62 9.92
C SER A 55 -0.37 26.42 10.64
N THR A 56 -0.33 25.24 10.01
CA THR A 56 -0.84 23.98 10.57
C THR A 56 -0.02 22.81 10.04
N THR A 57 0.12 21.78 10.88
CA THR A 57 0.69 20.49 10.48
C THR A 57 -0.44 19.49 10.24
N TYR A 58 -0.42 18.79 9.11
CA TYR A 58 -1.40 17.75 8.79
C TYR A 58 -0.75 16.54 8.13
N THR A 59 -1.37 15.37 8.31
CA THR A 59 -0.90 14.13 7.70
C THR A 59 -1.44 13.99 6.28
N VAL A 60 -0.56 13.64 5.34
CA VAL A 60 -0.91 13.25 3.97
C VAL A 60 -0.41 11.84 3.67
N HIS A 61 -1.14 11.10 2.85
CA HIS A 61 -0.80 9.72 2.46
C HIS A 61 -0.34 9.58 1.01
N TYR A 62 -0.36 10.66 0.22
CA TYR A 62 0.02 10.63 -1.19
C TYR A 62 1.42 10.03 -1.43
N HIS A 63 2.43 10.48 -0.68
CA HIS A 63 3.79 9.92 -0.78
C HIS A 63 3.87 8.46 -0.33
N THR A 64 3.03 8.07 0.62
CA THR A 64 2.92 6.70 1.12
C THR A 64 2.39 5.77 0.01
N TYR A 65 1.37 6.20 -0.73
CA TYR A 65 0.85 5.44 -1.87
C TYR A 65 1.85 5.36 -3.02
N ASP A 66 2.54 6.45 -3.37
CA ASP A 66 3.58 6.43 -4.41
C ASP A 66 4.75 5.49 -4.04
N THR A 67 5.15 5.49 -2.76
CA THR A 67 6.17 4.57 -2.24
C THR A 67 5.70 3.12 -2.32
N LEU A 68 4.44 2.84 -1.93
CA LEU A 68 3.84 1.52 -2.04
C LEU A 68 3.78 1.02 -3.48
N VAL A 69 3.32 1.86 -4.42
CA VAL A 69 3.29 1.50 -5.85
C VAL A 69 4.68 1.18 -6.36
N THR A 70 5.68 1.99 -6.00
CA THR A 70 7.08 1.77 -6.38
C THR A 70 7.60 0.44 -5.82
N PHE A 71 7.38 0.19 -4.53
CA PHE A 71 7.74 -1.08 -3.88
C PHE A 71 7.08 -2.30 -4.54
N LEU A 72 5.80 -2.18 -4.92
CA LEU A 72 5.06 -3.27 -5.56
C LEU A 72 5.55 -3.56 -6.97
N ARG A 73 5.88 -2.53 -7.76
CA ARG A 73 6.46 -2.69 -9.09
C ARG A 73 7.81 -3.41 -9.08
N GLN A 74 8.52 -3.42 -7.95
CA GLN A 74 9.80 -4.12 -7.79
C GLN A 74 9.62 -5.61 -7.43
N GLN A 75 8.40 -6.07 -7.14
CA GLN A 75 8.18 -7.46 -6.76
C GLN A 75 8.21 -8.39 -7.98
N PRO A 76 8.73 -9.62 -7.84
CA PRO A 76 8.80 -10.57 -8.94
C PRO A 76 7.39 -10.89 -9.45
N GLY A 77 7.22 -10.97 -10.78
CA GLY A 77 5.95 -11.34 -11.41
C GLY A 77 4.88 -10.24 -11.44
N VAL A 78 5.15 -9.05 -10.87
CA VAL A 78 4.26 -7.90 -11.02
C VAL A 78 4.42 -7.29 -12.41
N LEU A 79 3.30 -7.18 -13.13
CA LEU A 79 3.22 -6.55 -14.44
C LEU A 79 2.98 -5.04 -14.34
N GLY A 80 2.27 -4.62 -13.31
CA GLY A 80 1.97 -3.21 -13.07
C GLY A 80 1.34 -2.97 -11.71
N ALA A 81 1.52 -1.77 -11.20
CA ALA A 81 0.80 -1.31 -10.01
C ALA A 81 0.49 0.18 -10.16
N GLY A 82 -0.62 0.60 -9.57
CA GLY A 82 -1.09 1.97 -9.61
C GLY A 82 -2.09 2.24 -8.50
N TRP A 83 -2.35 3.50 -8.23
CA TRP A 83 -3.42 3.90 -7.32
C TRP A 83 -4.21 5.03 -7.96
N ASP A 84 -5.39 5.31 -7.42
CA ASP A 84 -6.34 6.29 -7.92
C ASP A 84 -5.95 7.75 -7.67
N LYS A 85 -4.70 8.05 -8.02
CA LYS A 85 -3.97 9.30 -7.81
C LYS A 85 -4.54 10.48 -8.58
N CYS A 86 -4.85 10.26 -9.86
CA CYS A 86 -5.24 11.33 -10.79
C CYS A 86 -6.77 11.46 -10.91
N ILE A 87 -7.53 10.67 -10.16
CA ILE A 87 -8.98 10.80 -10.07
C ILE A 87 -9.31 11.89 -9.05
N VAL A 88 -10.07 12.91 -9.48
CA VAL A 88 -10.61 13.93 -8.58
C VAL A 88 -11.61 13.29 -7.64
N LYS A 89 -11.28 13.28 -6.35
CA LYS A 89 -12.18 12.83 -5.28
C LYS A 89 -12.64 14.00 -4.45
N LEU A 90 -13.87 13.93 -3.96
CA LEU A 90 -14.33 14.84 -2.92
C LEU A 90 -13.44 14.65 -1.69
N ALA A 91 -12.93 15.76 -1.15
CA ALA A 91 -12.11 15.78 0.06
C ALA A 91 -12.98 15.49 1.29
N SER A 92 -13.40 14.24 1.47
CA SER A 92 -14.10 13.76 2.66
C SER A 92 -13.12 13.12 3.64
N TRP A 93 -13.34 13.34 4.94
CA TRP A 93 -12.58 12.67 5.99
C TRP A 93 -13.46 11.63 6.71
N PRO A 94 -12.99 10.37 6.89
CA PRO A 94 -11.71 9.83 6.41
C PRO A 94 -11.68 9.68 4.88
N GLY A 95 -10.50 9.89 4.29
CA GLY A 95 -10.30 9.72 2.86
C GLY A 95 -10.26 8.24 2.47
N HIS A 96 -10.51 7.94 1.21
CA HIS A 96 -10.45 6.59 0.67
C HIS A 96 -9.67 6.55 -0.64
N SER A 97 -8.83 5.52 -0.78
CA SER A 97 -8.03 5.29 -1.97
C SER A 97 -7.93 3.81 -2.30
N SER A 98 -7.82 3.53 -3.59
CA SER A 98 -7.70 2.19 -4.15
C SER A 98 -6.32 2.00 -4.76
N LEU A 99 -5.65 0.92 -4.36
CA LEU A 99 -4.37 0.48 -4.90
C LEU A 99 -4.59 -0.77 -5.75
N GLY A 100 -4.26 -0.73 -7.04
CA GLY A 100 -4.32 -1.86 -7.95
C GLY A 100 -2.95 -2.48 -8.19
N VAL A 101 -2.90 -3.82 -8.24
CA VAL A 101 -1.72 -4.59 -8.61
C VAL A 101 -2.10 -5.67 -9.60
N ARG A 102 -1.39 -5.67 -10.73
CA ARG A 102 -1.49 -6.67 -11.78
C ARG A 102 -0.25 -7.57 -11.73
N PHE A 103 -0.44 -8.88 -11.62
CA PHE A 103 0.66 -9.84 -11.49
C PHE A 103 0.35 -11.15 -12.21
N VAL A 104 1.39 -11.93 -12.53
CA VAL A 104 1.26 -13.27 -13.12
C VAL A 104 1.48 -14.33 -12.05
N SER A 105 0.53 -15.26 -11.93
CA SER A 105 0.67 -16.47 -11.13
C SER A 105 0.30 -17.68 -11.98
N ASN A 106 1.17 -18.68 -12.00
CA ASN A 106 0.97 -19.92 -12.77
C ASN A 106 0.58 -19.68 -14.25
N GLY A 107 1.17 -18.66 -14.87
CA GLY A 107 0.91 -18.27 -16.27
C GLY A 107 -0.38 -17.46 -16.49
N ILE A 108 -1.17 -17.21 -15.46
CA ILE A 108 -2.42 -16.43 -15.53
C ILE A 108 -2.17 -15.04 -14.95
N ALA A 109 -2.62 -14.01 -15.67
CA ALA A 109 -2.58 -12.63 -15.18
C ALA A 109 -3.79 -12.37 -14.27
N TYR A 110 -3.52 -11.87 -13.07
CA TYR A 110 -4.52 -11.43 -12.11
C TYR A 110 -4.39 -9.93 -11.88
N GLU A 111 -5.51 -9.27 -11.58
CA GLU A 111 -5.52 -7.87 -11.18
C GLU A 111 -6.40 -7.70 -9.93
N ARG A 112 -5.75 -7.25 -8.85
CA ARG A 112 -6.35 -7.11 -7.52
C ARG A 112 -6.31 -5.65 -7.09
N CYS A 113 -7.42 -5.17 -6.55
CA CYS A 113 -7.54 -3.85 -5.95
C CYS A 113 -7.71 -3.95 -4.45
N TYR A 114 -6.99 -3.10 -3.74
CA TYR A 114 -6.95 -3.00 -2.29
C TYR A 114 -7.52 -1.67 -1.85
N TYR A 115 -8.58 -1.72 -1.04
CA TYR A 115 -9.25 -0.53 -0.50
C TYR A 115 -8.60 -0.08 0.78
N LEU A 116 -8.19 1.19 0.80
CA LEU A 116 -7.44 1.81 1.86
C LEU A 116 -8.19 3.04 2.33
N GLN A 117 -8.27 3.18 3.66
CA GLN A 117 -8.87 4.34 4.31
C GLN A 117 -7.77 5.16 4.98
N GLU A 118 -7.78 6.47 4.74
CA GLU A 118 -6.87 7.44 5.30
C GLU A 118 -7.35 7.88 6.69
N GLY A 119 -6.68 7.37 7.71
CA GLY A 119 -7.01 7.62 9.09
C GLY A 119 -8.10 6.72 9.64
N ARG A 120 -8.17 6.64 10.98
CA ARG A 120 -9.16 5.85 11.72
C ARG A 120 -10.15 6.77 12.43
N PRO A 121 -11.47 6.67 12.13
CA PRO A 121 -12.49 7.34 12.93
C PRO A 121 -12.43 6.78 14.36
N GLY A 122 -12.65 7.67 15.32
CA GLY A 122 -12.64 7.31 16.73
C GLY A 122 -14.07 7.14 17.23
N THR A 123 -14.17 6.23 18.20
CA THR A 123 -15.37 5.79 18.92
C THR A 123 -16.28 4.87 18.11
N ILE A 124 -16.50 3.67 18.64
CA ILE A 124 -17.55 2.73 18.24
C ILE A 124 -18.44 2.58 19.47
N GLU A 125 -19.75 2.68 19.31
CA GLU A 125 -20.71 2.48 20.39
C GLU A 125 -21.22 1.03 20.34
N LEU A 126 -20.89 0.24 21.35
CA LEU A 126 -21.44 -1.11 21.52
C LEU A 126 -22.07 -1.21 22.91
N PHE A 127 -23.39 -1.43 22.97
CA PHE A 127 -24.13 -1.70 24.22
C PHE A 127 -23.87 -0.69 25.35
N GLY A 128 -23.78 0.61 25.03
CA GLY A 128 -23.50 1.66 26.02
C GLY A 128 -22.03 1.79 26.45
N TRP A 129 -21.14 0.91 25.99
CA TRP A 129 -19.70 1.02 26.19
C TRP A 129 -19.06 1.83 25.06
N ARG A 130 -18.42 2.96 25.43
CA ARG A 130 -17.62 3.79 24.52
C ARG A 130 -16.15 3.43 24.62
N ALA A 131 -15.75 2.38 23.90
CA ALA A 131 -14.33 2.09 23.77
C ALA A 131 -13.64 3.28 23.05
N HIS A 132 -12.69 3.92 23.72
CA HIS A 132 -11.85 4.95 23.11
C HIS A 132 -10.91 4.30 22.08
N VAL A 133 -11.38 4.19 20.84
CA VAL A 133 -10.50 3.85 19.71
C VAL A 133 -9.71 5.10 19.35
N ARG A 134 -8.38 5.03 19.49
CA ARG A 134 -7.46 6.13 19.18
C ARG A 134 -7.70 6.64 17.75
N LYS A 135 -8.23 7.86 17.61
CA LYS A 135 -8.25 8.60 16.34
C LYS A 135 -6.81 8.76 15.90
N SER A 136 -6.48 8.26 14.72
CA SER A 136 -5.16 8.46 14.13
C SER A 136 -5.35 8.76 12.67
N ARG A 137 -5.05 10.00 12.27
CA ARG A 137 -4.98 10.42 10.86
C ARG A 137 -3.69 9.92 10.19
N GLU A 138 -2.73 9.51 11.00
CA GLU A 138 -1.38 9.10 10.58
C GLU A 138 -1.34 7.72 9.93
N LEU A 139 -2.39 6.90 10.06
CA LEU A 139 -2.35 5.50 9.65
C LEU A 139 -3.37 5.19 8.57
N LEU A 140 -2.91 4.49 7.53
CA LEU A 140 -3.76 3.77 6.60
C LEU A 140 -4.43 2.58 7.28
N LYS A 141 -5.70 2.36 6.93
CA LYS A 141 -6.47 1.18 7.32
C LYS A 141 -6.85 0.40 6.06
N PHE A 142 -6.45 -0.87 6.03
CA PHE A 142 -6.91 -1.82 5.03
C PHE A 142 -8.39 -2.17 5.26
N LEU A 143 -9.22 -2.01 4.24
CA LEU A 143 -10.65 -2.31 4.28
C LEU A 143 -10.99 -3.63 3.58
N GLY A 144 -10.32 -3.96 2.49
CA GLY A 144 -10.60 -5.19 1.75
C GLY A 144 -9.87 -5.27 0.41
N ALA A 145 -10.03 -6.41 -0.26
CA ALA A 145 -9.48 -6.68 -1.58
C ALA A 145 -10.58 -7.22 -2.51
N ARG A 146 -10.50 -6.88 -3.81
CA ARG A 146 -11.36 -7.47 -4.85
C ARG A 146 -10.64 -7.57 -6.19
N GLU A 147 -11.22 -8.31 -7.13
CA GLU A 147 -10.77 -8.28 -8.54
C GLU A 147 -11.19 -6.96 -9.20
N CYS A 148 -10.31 -6.40 -10.01
CA CYS A 148 -10.56 -5.13 -10.70
C CYS A 148 -9.85 -5.09 -12.05
N PRO A 149 -10.30 -5.89 -13.03
CA PRO A 149 -9.66 -5.94 -14.33
C PRO A 149 -9.66 -4.55 -15.00
N GLY A 150 -8.50 -4.14 -15.49
CA GLY A 150 -8.27 -2.88 -16.20
C GLY A 150 -7.93 -1.67 -15.32
N PHE A 151 -7.97 -1.78 -13.99
CA PHE A 151 -7.77 -0.64 -13.09
C PHE A 151 -6.40 0.03 -13.29
N VAL A 152 -5.31 -0.73 -13.37
CA VAL A 152 -3.94 -0.19 -13.49
C VAL A 152 -3.76 0.56 -14.80
N GLU A 153 -4.29 0.03 -15.91
CA GLU A 153 -4.25 0.71 -17.21
C GLU A 153 -5.12 1.98 -17.20
N GLU A 154 -6.30 1.91 -16.58
CA GLU A 154 -7.19 3.06 -16.45
C GLU A 154 -6.55 4.19 -15.62
N GLN A 155 -5.91 3.87 -14.49
CA GLN A 155 -5.20 4.87 -13.68
C GLN A 155 -4.01 5.47 -14.40
N ARG A 156 -3.33 4.68 -15.24
CA ARG A 156 -2.25 5.19 -16.08
C ARG A 156 -2.79 6.23 -17.06
N ARG A 157 -3.89 5.93 -17.75
CA ARG A 157 -4.54 6.87 -18.68
C ARG A 157 -4.97 8.16 -17.98
N TYR A 158 -5.61 8.08 -16.82
CA TYR A 158 -6.02 9.26 -16.05
C TYR A 158 -4.86 10.17 -15.63
N CYS A 159 -3.62 9.66 -15.58
CA CYS A 159 -2.44 10.44 -15.25
C CYS A 159 -1.64 10.92 -16.47
N GLU A 160 -1.93 10.41 -17.67
CA GLU A 160 -1.30 10.83 -18.93
C GLU A 160 -2.12 11.92 -19.64
N GLU A 161 -3.44 11.97 -19.41
CA GLU A 161 -4.37 13.04 -19.81
C GLU A 161 -4.40 14.19 -18.80
#